data_AF-A0A0C9YJA1-F1
#
_entry.id   AF-A0A0C9YJA1-F1
#
_cell.length_a   1.000
_cell.length_b   1.000
_cell.length_c   1.000
_cell.angle_alpha   90.00
_cell.angle_beta   90.00
_cell.angle_gamma   90.00
#
_symmetry.space_group_name_H-M   'P 1'
#
loop_
_entity.id
_entity.type
_entity.pdbx_description
1 polymer ?
#
loop_
_entity_poly.entity_id
_entity_poly.type
_entity_poly.pdbx_seq_one_letter_code
_entity_poly.pdbx_strand_id
1 'polypeptide(L)'
;MAYIVDLTHVLDILFALKGGEGGKKLTRRAIKLAFNAYYASSWMEEVHESIRQFRHTIMDRDEIIEKIEGLILASGREAHVTSAIKGISSVDMERDEEWYS
;
A
#
# COMPACT_ATOMS: atom_id res chain seq x y z
N MET A 1 -2.67 13.73 3.04
CA MET A 1 -1.41 13.14 2.55
C MET A 1 -1.30 11.68 2.96
N ALA A 2 -1.07 11.34 4.24
CA ALA A 2 -0.89 9.95 4.70
C ALA A 2 -1.94 8.97 4.14
N TYR A 3 -3.22 9.27 4.32
CA TYR A 3 -4.31 8.45 3.77
C TYR A 3 -4.19 8.14 2.26
N ILE A 4 -3.83 9.14 1.44
CA ILE A 4 -3.72 8.97 -0.02
C ILE A 4 -2.53 8.06 -0.35
N VAL A 5 -1.39 8.33 0.28
CA VAL A 5 -0.15 7.56 0.08
C VAL A 5 -0.34 6.11 0.54
N ASP A 6 -0.87 5.92 1.75
CA ASP A 6 -1.14 4.60 2.34
C ASP A 6 -2.10 3.79 1.46
N LEU A 7 -3.18 4.42 0.99
CA LEU A 7 -4.13 3.76 0.11
C LEU A 7 -3.49 3.33 -1.22
N THR A 8 -2.67 4.19 -1.83
CA THR A 8 -1.95 3.86 -3.07
C THR A 8 -1.01 2.67 -2.87
N HIS A 9 -0.25 2.64 -1.77
CA HIS A 9 0.67 1.53 -1.50
C HIS A 9 -0.07 0.21 -1.21
N VAL A 10 -1.19 0.25 -0.49
CA VAL A 10 -2.05 -0.92 -0.30
C VAL A 10 -2.60 -1.41 -1.64
N LEU A 11 -3.01 -0.51 -2.53
CA LEU A 11 -3.47 -0.86 -3.88
C LEU A 11 -2.35 -1.49 -4.71
N ASP A 12 -1.12 -1.00 -4.63
CA ASP A 12 0.02 -1.59 -5.34
C ASP A 12 0.29 -3.03 -4.92
N ILE A 13 0.29 -3.30 -3.62
CA ILE A 13 0.45 -4.65 -3.09
C ILE A 13 -0.74 -5.52 -3.54
N LEU A 14 -1.95 -4.98 -3.49
CA LEU A 14 -3.16 -5.68 -3.93
C LEU A 14 -3.13 -6.03 -5.43
N PHE A 15 -2.67 -5.12 -6.27
CA PHE A 15 -2.48 -5.36 -7.71
C PHE A 15 -1.39 -6.39 -7.96
N ALA A 16 -0.26 -6.32 -7.24
CA ALA A 16 0.80 -7.31 -7.34
C ALA A 16 0.32 -8.72 -6.94
N LEU A 17 -0.47 -8.83 -5.87
CA LEU A 17 -1.09 -10.09 -5.44
C LEU A 17 -2.06 -10.65 -6.49
N LYS A 18 -2.74 -9.79 -7.25
CA LYS A 18 -3.70 -10.18 -8.29
C LYS A 18 -3.10 -10.30 -9.69
N GLY A 19 -1.80 -9.98 -9.87
CA GLY A 19 -1.12 -9.85 -11.17
C GLY A 19 -1.10 -11.10 -12.06
N GLY A 20 -1.60 -12.25 -11.59
CA GLY A 20 -1.77 -13.47 -12.39
C GLY A 20 -3.21 -13.99 -12.50
N GLU A 21 -4.20 -13.33 -11.89
CA GLU A 21 -5.54 -13.90 -11.68
C GLU A 21 -6.63 -13.40 -12.64
N GLY A 22 -6.26 -12.80 -13.79
CA GLY A 22 -7.13 -12.57 -14.96
C GLY A 22 -8.63 -12.38 -14.65
N GLY A 23 -9.00 -11.27 -14.02
CA GLY A 23 -10.41 -10.91 -13.79
C GLY A 23 -11.10 -11.57 -12.60
N LYS A 24 -10.39 -12.30 -11.72
CA LYS A 24 -10.97 -12.76 -10.45
C LYS A 24 -11.39 -11.57 -9.58
N LYS A 25 -12.58 -11.70 -8.99
CA LYS A 25 -13.15 -10.68 -8.09
C LYS A 25 -12.21 -10.40 -6.93
N LEU A 26 -12.16 -9.14 -6.52
CA LEU A 26 -11.45 -8.72 -5.32
C LEU A 26 -12.12 -9.36 -4.09
N THR A 27 -11.34 -10.16 -3.36
CA THR A 27 -11.80 -10.88 -2.16
C THR A 27 -11.56 -10.03 -0.92
N ARG A 28 -12.39 -10.20 0.12
CA ARG A 28 -12.21 -9.48 1.39
C ARG A 28 -10.85 -9.81 1.99
N ARG A 29 -10.45 -11.07 1.87
CA ARG A 29 -9.16 -11.55 2.35
C ARG A 29 -7.98 -10.93 1.60
N ALA A 30 -8.06 -10.76 0.28
CA ALA A 30 -6.99 -10.11 -0.48
C ALA A 30 -6.76 -8.67 -0.01
N ILE A 31 -7.84 -7.92 0.27
CA ILE A 31 -7.73 -6.58 0.86
C ILE A 31 -7.03 -6.63 2.22
N LYS A 32 -7.47 -7.52 3.11
CA LYS A 32 -6.87 -7.65 4.46
C LYS A 32 -5.39 -8.00 4.38
N LEU A 33 -5.00 -8.91 3.47
CA LEU A 33 -3.61 -9.30 3.28
C LEU A 33 -2.76 -8.14 2.77
N ALA A 34 -3.23 -7.41 1.75
CA ALA A 34 -2.52 -6.24 1.24
C ALA A 34 -2.39 -5.14 2.31
N PHE A 35 -3.48 -4.88 3.04
CA PHE A 35 -3.49 -3.93 4.14
C PHE A 35 -2.49 -4.32 5.23
N ASN A 36 -2.57 -5.55 5.74
CA ASN A 36 -1.68 -6.01 6.80
C ASN A 36 -0.21 -6.02 6.35
N ALA A 37 0.07 -6.43 5.11
CA ALA A 37 1.43 -6.46 4.59
C ALA A 37 2.02 -5.05 4.47
N TYR A 38 1.22 -4.04 4.08
CA TYR A 38 1.67 -2.65 4.10
C TYR A 38 1.93 -2.17 5.53
N TYR A 39 0.94 -2.30 6.42
CA TYR A 39 1.02 -1.75 7.78
C TYR A 39 2.03 -2.45 8.69
N ALA A 40 2.42 -3.69 8.36
CA ALA A 40 3.50 -4.40 9.05
C ALA A 40 4.89 -4.17 8.45
N SER A 41 5.00 -3.40 7.36
CA SER A 41 6.27 -3.16 6.66
C SER A 41 7.00 -1.91 7.16
N SER A 42 8.33 -1.91 7.04
CA SER A 42 9.14 -0.69 7.28
C SER A 42 8.77 0.44 6.31
N TRP A 43 8.19 0.11 5.15
CA TRP A 43 7.74 1.09 4.16
C TRP A 43 6.71 2.06 4.76
N MET A 44 5.76 1.54 5.55
CA MET A 44 4.78 2.38 6.23
C MET A 44 5.45 3.31 7.25
N GLU A 45 6.40 2.79 8.02
CA GLU A 45 7.14 3.58 9.02
C GLU A 45 7.94 4.70 8.35
N GLU A 46 8.67 4.40 7.28
CA GLU A 46 9.46 5.35 6.49
C GLU A 46 8.58 6.45 5.88
N VAL A 47 7.43 6.07 5.31
CA VAL A 47 6.44 7.02 4.75
C VAL A 47 5.91 7.93 5.84
N HIS A 48 5.47 7.38 6.98
CA HIS A 48 4.90 8.16 8.07
C HIS A 48 5.94 9.05 8.75
N GLU A 49 7.19 8.61 8.83
CA GLU A 49 8.30 9.45 9.27
C GLU A 49 8.54 10.62 8.30
N SER A 50 8.61 10.34 7.00
CA SER A 50 8.78 11.37 5.96
C SER A 50 7.64 12.40 5.96
N ILE A 51 6.42 11.95 6.24
CA ILE A 51 5.24 12.83 6.42
C ILE A 51 5.36 13.66 7.71
N ARG A 52 5.77 13.07 8.83
CA ARG A 52 5.95 13.80 10.10
C ARG A 52 7.07 14.85 10.01
N GLN A 53 8.13 14.53 9.29
CA GLN A 53 9.27 15.44 9.06
C GLN A 53 8.95 16.54 8.04
N PHE A 54 7.90 16.38 7.24
CA PHE A 54 7.38 17.40 6.33
C PHE A 54 6.71 18.53 7.15
N ARG A 55 7.55 19.35 7.81
CA ARG A 55 7.17 20.55 8.54
C ARG A 55 7.19 21.75 7.60
N HIS A 56 6.20 21.85 6.74
CA HIS A 56 5.93 23.09 6.01
C HIS A 56 4.56 23.64 6.42
N THR A 57 4.53 24.95 6.65
CA THR A 57 3.33 25.74 6.82
C THR A 57 2.41 25.43 5.65
N ILE A 58 1.36 24.66 5.92
CA ILE A 58 0.34 24.18 4.98
C ILE A 58 -0.34 25.40 4.34
N MET A 59 0.27 25.96 3.30
CA MET A 59 -0.28 27.08 2.54
C MET A 59 -0.23 26.84 1.04
N ASP A 60 0.70 26.00 0.55
CA ASP A 60 0.78 25.66 -0.88
C ASP A 60 0.29 24.23 -1.15
N ARG A 61 -0.68 24.13 -2.06
CA ARG A 61 -1.28 22.87 -2.50
C ARG A 61 -0.32 22.08 -3.38
N ASP A 62 0.50 22.77 -4.16
CA ASP A 62 1.37 22.13 -5.15
C ASP A 62 2.51 21.38 -4.46
N GLU A 63 3.11 21.96 -3.40
CA GLU A 63 4.11 21.27 -2.56
C GLU A 63 3.58 19.99 -1.92
N ILE A 64 2.29 19.97 -1.52
CA ILE A 64 1.66 18.77 -0.96
C ILE A 64 1.49 17.69 -2.02
N ILE A 65 1.14 18.07 -3.25
CA ILE A 65 0.99 17.14 -4.37
C ILE A 65 2.35 16.56 -4.76
N GLU A 66 3.38 17.39 -4.89
CA GLU A 66 4.75 16.93 -5.17
C GLU A 66 5.25 15.98 -4.09
N LYS A 67 4.95 16.27 -2.81
CA LYS A 67 5.32 15.38 -1.72
C LYS A 67 4.60 14.03 -1.80
N ILE A 68 3.31 14.02 -2.16
CA ILE A 68 2.54 12.79 -2.38
C ILE A 68 3.14 11.99 -3.54
N GLU A 69 3.43 12.63 -4.66
CA GLU A 69 4.04 11.98 -5.82
C GLU A 69 5.39 11.38 -5.48
N GLY A 70 6.25 12.11 -4.76
CA GLY A 70 7.56 11.61 -4.34
C GLY A 70 7.48 10.40 -3.40
N LEU A 71 6.45 10.32 -2.55
CA LEU A 71 6.23 9.17 -1.69
C LEU A 71 5.71 7.95 -2.47
N ILE A 72 4.81 8.18 -3.43
CA ILE A 72 4.23 7.11 -4.28
C ILE A 72 5.25 6.58 -5.29
N LEU A 73 6.08 7.44 -5.86
CA LEU A 73 7.05 7.12 -6.91
C LEU A 73 8.45 6.82 -6.38
N ALA A 74 8.59 6.63 -5.06
CA ALA A 74 9.88 6.35 -4.44
C ALA A 74 10.56 5.13 -5.08
N SER A 75 11.88 5.23 -5.32
CA SER A 75 12.68 4.22 -6.02
C SER A 75 12.70 2.85 -5.33
N GLY A 76 12.28 2.77 -4.07
CA GLY A 76 12.13 1.52 -3.30
C GLY A 76 10.81 0.78 -3.50
N ARG A 77 9.81 1.39 -4.18
CA ARG A 77 8.44 0.87 -4.28
C ARG A 77 8.36 -0.59 -4.73
N GLU A 78 9.02 -0.95 -5.84
CA GLU A 78 8.97 -2.33 -6.35
C GLU A 78 9.60 -3.34 -5.37
N ALA A 79 10.68 -2.94 -4.69
CA ALA A 79 11.32 -3.77 -3.67
C ALA A 79 10.41 -3.95 -2.45
N HIS A 80 9.74 -2.88 -1.99
CA HIS A 80 8.78 -2.96 -0.90
C HIS A 80 7.57 -3.83 -1.25
N VAL A 81 7.01 -3.65 -2.45
CA VAL A 81 5.91 -4.49 -2.97
C VAL A 81 6.35 -5.96 -3.02
N THR A 82 7.53 -6.23 -3.58
CA THR A 82 8.09 -7.60 -3.66
C THR A 82 8.31 -8.22 -2.27
N SER A 83 8.79 -7.43 -1.31
CA SER A 83 8.97 -7.88 0.07
C SER A 83 7.63 -8.17 0.75
N ALA A 84 6.64 -7.30 0.55
CA ALA A 84 5.30 -7.44 1.11
C ALA A 84 4.62 -8.72 0.61
N ILE A 85 4.70 -9.02 -0.70
CA ILE A 85 4.10 -10.23 -1.27
C ILE A 85 4.83 -11.51 -0.86
N LYS A 86 6.16 -11.47 -0.65
CA LYS A 86 6.93 -12.64 -0.18
C LYS A 86 6.46 -13.14 1.19
N GLY A 87 5.95 -12.24 2.03
CA GLY A 87 5.40 -12.58 3.35
C GLY A 87 4.01 -13.23 3.31
N ILE A 88 3.34 -13.25 2.16
CA ILE A 88 1.97 -13.74 2.02
C ILE A 88 2.00 -15.14 1.40
N SER A 89 1.46 -16.13 2.10
CA SER A 89 1.42 -17.51 1.57
C SER A 89 0.33 -17.67 0.49
N SER A 90 0.57 -18.52 -0.51
CA SER A 90 -0.45 -18.85 -1.53
C SER A 90 -1.71 -19.47 -0.92
N VAL A 91 -1.56 -20.20 0.19
CA VAL A 91 -2.68 -20.85 0.92
C VAL A 91 -3.60 -19.80 1.53
N ASP A 92 -3.08 -18.62 1.90
CA ASP A 92 -3.88 -17.51 2.39
C ASP A 92 -4.73 -16.85 1.31
N MET A 93 -4.46 -17.08 0.02
CA MET A 93 -5.23 -16.44 -1.06
C MET A 93 -6.46 -17.26 -1.49
N GLU A 94 -6.51 -18.57 -1.20
CA GLU A 94 -7.56 -19.46 -1.70
C GLU A 94 -8.86 -19.45 -0.88
N ARG A 95 -8.81 -19.04 0.39
CA ARG A 95 -9.97 -19.02 1.29
C ARG A 95 -10.54 -17.60 1.42
N ASP A 96 -11.58 -17.26 0.69
CA ASP A 96 -12.26 -15.97 0.86
C ASP A 96 -13.06 -15.90 2.18
N GLU A 97 -13.26 -14.67 2.66
CA GLU A 97 -14.10 -14.35 3.81
C GLU A 97 -15.38 -13.64 3.34
N GLU A 98 -16.50 -13.88 4.01
CA GLU A 98 -17.75 -13.18 3.69
C GLU A 98 -17.67 -11.68 3.98
N TRP A 99 -18.37 -10.91 3.13
CA TRP A 99 -18.57 -9.47 3.32
C TRP A 99 -19.71 -9.25 4.33
N TYR A 100 -19.42 -9.30 5.62
CA TYR A 100 -20.39 -8.91 6.67
C TYR A 100 -20.62 -7.39 6.68
N SER A 101 -21.89 -6.99 6.84
CA SER A 101 -22.35 -5.62 7.11
C SER A 101 -22.41 -5.31 8.60
#